data_AF-A0A849B5X5-F1
#
_entry.id   AF-A0A849B5X5-F1
#
_cell.length_a   1.000
_cell.length_b   1.000
_cell.length_c   1.000
_cell.angle_alpha   90.00
_cell.angle_beta   90.00
_cell.angle_gamma   90.00
#
_symmetry.space_group_name_H-M   'P 1'
#
loop_
_entity.id
_entity.type
_entity.pdbx_description
1 polymer ?
#
loop_
_entity_poly.entity_id
_entity_poly.type
_entity_poly.pdbx_seq_one_letter_code
_entity_poly.pdbx_strand_id
1 'polypeptide(L)'
;MKIIDLHHILYPMVTYYPSNDEVISYGLDSDITIHLEKSRNSQQWCLSFIERGVLREDTLYFTNEYVACLGFLKIATKIVSDIQDEMKVLDYREGVWYLLEKQQEFFLDVQCDLRHYSYSWNIKLDLKEILEYRAKGRKCLDDLAEKIYSSQPFYEDSIFHFRKLDQNISAEEEKAIIKFNQKRAEKELNMLKNTISLLQNSEVVPHV
;
A
#
# COMPACT_ATOMS: atom_id res chain seq x y z
N MET A 1 2.63 9.23 -6.32
CA MET A 1 1.37 8.47 -6.19
C MET A 1 0.19 9.34 -6.64
N LYS A 2 -0.75 8.74 -7.36
CA LYS A 2 -2.03 9.30 -7.83
C LYS A 2 -3.21 8.49 -7.30
N ILE A 3 -4.43 8.98 -7.46
CA ILE A 3 -5.65 8.31 -7.01
C ILE A 3 -5.82 6.93 -7.64
N ILE A 4 -5.42 6.74 -8.90
CA ILE A 4 -5.43 5.43 -9.55
C ILE A 4 -4.47 4.43 -8.90
N ASP A 5 -3.33 4.91 -8.39
CA ASP A 5 -2.38 4.07 -7.65
C ASP A 5 -3.02 3.62 -6.33
N LEU A 6 -3.71 4.53 -5.64
CA LEU A 6 -4.46 4.25 -4.42
C LEU A 6 -5.55 3.19 -4.63
N HIS A 7 -6.32 3.30 -5.72
CA HIS A 7 -7.30 2.30 -6.10
C HIS A 7 -6.67 0.89 -6.23
N HIS A 8 -5.56 0.77 -6.95
CA HIS A 8 -4.93 -0.54 -7.18
C HIS A 8 -4.29 -1.14 -5.93
N ILE A 9 -3.75 -0.31 -5.04
CA ILE A 9 -3.24 -0.75 -3.74
C ILE A 9 -4.37 -1.37 -2.89
N LEU A 10 -5.52 -0.70 -2.86
CA LEU A 10 -6.61 -1.04 -1.97
C LEU A 10 -7.65 -1.99 -2.58
N TYR A 11 -7.60 -2.25 -3.89
CA TYR A 11 -8.54 -3.15 -4.54
C TYR A 11 -8.57 -4.54 -3.89
N PRO A 12 -9.76 -5.16 -3.69
CA PRO A 12 -11.10 -4.67 -4.03
C PRO A 12 -11.79 -3.88 -2.90
N MET A 13 -11.08 -3.47 -1.85
CA MET A 13 -11.64 -2.85 -0.64
C MET A 13 -12.13 -1.41 -0.86
N VAL A 14 -11.84 -0.82 -2.02
CA VAL A 14 -12.30 0.51 -2.43
C VAL A 14 -13.09 0.44 -3.71
N THR A 15 -14.06 1.35 -3.83
CA THR A 15 -14.67 1.67 -5.12
C THR A 15 -14.11 2.98 -5.65
N TYR A 16 -13.76 2.99 -6.93
CA TYR A 16 -13.24 4.17 -7.62
C TYR A 16 -14.24 4.61 -8.68
N TYR A 17 -14.65 5.88 -8.61
CA TYR A 17 -15.58 6.50 -9.55
C TYR A 17 -14.82 7.53 -10.41
N PRO A 18 -14.41 7.16 -11.63
CA PRO A 18 -13.65 8.04 -12.52
C PRO A 18 -14.52 9.10 -13.23
N SER A 19 -15.72 9.40 -12.73
CA SER A 19 -16.50 10.56 -13.20
C SER A 19 -15.76 11.87 -12.88
N ASN A 20 -16.29 13.02 -13.32
CA ASN A 20 -15.66 14.35 -13.30
C ASN A 20 -14.99 14.81 -11.97
N ASP A 21 -15.15 14.08 -10.85
CA ASP A 21 -14.66 14.45 -9.52
C ASP A 21 -13.56 13.52 -8.96
N GLU A 22 -13.21 12.41 -9.65
CA GLU A 22 -12.24 11.39 -9.19
C GLU A 22 -12.42 11.02 -7.70
N VAL A 23 -13.41 10.18 -7.40
CA VAL A 23 -13.75 9.81 -6.01
C VAL A 23 -13.30 8.40 -5.69
N ILE A 24 -12.62 8.21 -4.55
CA ILE A 24 -12.37 6.90 -3.94
C ILE A 24 -13.16 6.77 -2.64
N SER A 25 -13.88 5.66 -2.51
CA SER A 25 -14.66 5.31 -1.31
C SER A 25 -14.16 3.99 -0.72
N TYR A 26 -13.89 3.98 0.59
CA TYR A 26 -13.54 2.78 1.38
C TYR A 26 -14.61 2.49 2.42
N GLY A 27 -15.01 1.23 2.54
CA GLY A 27 -16.00 0.81 3.56
C GLY A 27 -17.45 1.14 3.19
N LEU A 28 -17.86 0.87 1.95
CA LEU A 28 -19.24 1.13 1.49
C LEU A 28 -20.30 0.27 2.22
N ASP A 29 -19.91 -0.86 2.80
CA ASP A 29 -20.79 -1.76 3.56
C ASP A 29 -20.58 -1.68 5.09
N SER A 30 -19.83 -0.68 5.58
CA SER A 30 -19.53 -0.51 7.00
C SER A 30 -20.24 0.68 7.63
N ASP A 31 -20.35 0.69 8.98
CA ASP A 31 -20.87 1.82 9.77
C ASP A 31 -20.17 3.15 9.46
N ILE A 32 -18.92 3.09 8.95
CA ILE A 32 -18.11 4.23 8.54
C ILE A 32 -17.67 4.04 7.09
N THR A 33 -17.91 5.06 6.26
CA THR A 33 -17.37 5.17 4.90
C THR A 33 -16.39 6.34 4.85
N ILE A 34 -15.27 6.14 4.16
CA ILE A 34 -14.25 7.17 3.95
C ILE A 34 -14.24 7.57 2.48
N HIS A 35 -14.37 8.87 2.21
CA HIS A 35 -14.36 9.44 0.86
C HIS A 35 -13.15 10.34 0.66
N LEU A 36 -12.36 10.04 -0.37
CA LEU A 36 -11.36 10.95 -0.91
C LEU A 36 -11.86 11.51 -2.23
N GLU A 37 -11.94 12.83 -2.32
CA GLU A 37 -12.38 13.52 -3.52
C GLU A 37 -11.65 14.85 -3.71
N LYS A 38 -11.67 15.36 -4.94
CA LYS A 38 -11.19 16.70 -5.24
C LYS A 38 -12.33 17.70 -5.10
N SER A 39 -12.20 18.65 -4.17
CA SER A 39 -13.21 19.69 -3.95
C SER A 39 -13.35 20.59 -5.19
N ARG A 40 -14.59 20.67 -5.69
CA ARG A 40 -14.95 21.53 -6.83
C ARG A 40 -14.72 23.01 -6.58
N ASN A 41 -14.86 23.46 -5.33
CA ASN A 41 -14.88 24.87 -4.97
C ASN A 41 -13.49 25.44 -4.66
N SER A 42 -12.58 24.62 -4.12
CA SER A 42 -11.27 25.10 -3.64
C SER A 42 -10.07 24.52 -4.39
N GLN A 43 -10.27 23.57 -5.32
CA GLN A 43 -9.19 22.77 -5.95
C GLN A 43 -8.33 21.99 -4.93
N GLN A 44 -8.76 21.92 -3.66
CA GLN A 44 -8.11 21.13 -2.62
C GLN A 44 -8.66 19.71 -2.61
N TRP A 45 -7.85 18.77 -2.13
CA TRP A 45 -8.30 17.40 -1.89
C TRP A 45 -8.87 17.29 -0.49
N CYS A 46 -10.02 16.62 -0.33
CA CYS A 46 -10.65 16.43 0.96
C CYS A 46 -10.88 14.95 1.26
N LEU A 47 -10.69 14.61 2.53
CA LEU A 47 -10.97 13.31 3.08
C LEU A 47 -12.10 13.42 4.10
N SER A 48 -13.25 12.89 3.75
CA SER A 48 -14.49 12.98 4.52
C SER A 48 -14.85 11.63 5.12
N PHE A 49 -15.43 11.67 6.31
CA PHE A 49 -15.88 10.49 7.05
C PHE A 49 -17.40 10.53 7.16
N ILE A 50 -18.06 9.48 6.69
CA ILE A 50 -19.51 9.33 6.76
C ILE A 50 -19.80 8.21 7.73
N GLU A 51 -20.45 8.52 8.85
CA GLU A 51 -20.84 7.54 9.85
C GLU A 51 -22.36 7.37 9.80
N ARG A 52 -22.82 6.17 9.45
CA ARG A 52 -24.26 5.84 9.31
C ARG A 52 -25.03 6.82 8.44
N GLY A 53 -24.42 7.25 7.33
CA GLY A 53 -24.99 8.20 6.38
C GLY A 53 -24.88 9.67 6.78
N VAL A 54 -24.26 10.00 7.92
CA VAL A 54 -24.05 11.37 8.39
C VAL A 54 -22.59 11.77 8.21
N LEU A 55 -22.36 12.88 7.50
CA LEU A 55 -21.03 13.47 7.35
C LEU A 55 -20.52 13.96 8.71
N ARG A 56 -19.33 13.53 9.10
CA ARG A 56 -18.65 14.00 10.32
C ARG A 56 -17.91 15.31 10.08
N GLU A 57 -17.75 16.10 11.14
CA GLU A 57 -17.09 17.41 11.10
C GLU A 57 -15.56 17.31 10.93
N ASP A 58 -14.94 16.16 11.16
CA ASP A 58 -13.50 15.92 11.12
C ASP A 58 -12.93 15.71 9.71
N THR A 59 -13.46 16.44 8.72
CA THR A 59 -12.94 16.42 7.34
C THR A 59 -11.52 16.97 7.28
N LEU A 60 -10.62 16.23 6.64
CA LEU A 60 -9.23 16.64 6.43
C LEU A 60 -9.05 17.24 5.04
N TYR A 61 -8.19 18.26 4.94
CA TYR A 61 -7.90 18.96 3.68
C TYR A 61 -6.41 18.87 3.35
N PHE A 62 -6.12 18.67 2.06
CA PHE A 62 -4.78 18.49 1.54
C PHE A 62 -4.52 19.41 0.35
N THR A 63 -3.28 19.88 0.26
CA THR A 63 -2.85 20.84 -0.77
C THR A 63 -2.61 20.20 -2.13
N ASN A 64 -2.42 18.88 -2.19
CA ASN A 64 -2.21 18.15 -3.44
C ASN A 64 -2.64 16.68 -3.33
N GLU A 65 -2.85 16.06 -4.50
CA GLU A 65 -3.34 14.68 -4.66
C GLU A 65 -2.45 13.67 -3.93
N TYR A 66 -1.13 13.84 -4.04
CA TYR A 66 -0.16 12.91 -3.49
C TYR A 66 -0.26 12.83 -1.96
N VAL A 67 -0.27 13.97 -1.27
CA VAL A 67 -0.39 14.02 0.20
C VAL A 67 -1.76 13.48 0.64
N ALA A 68 -2.83 13.77 -0.12
CA ALA A 68 -4.16 13.26 0.19
C ALA A 68 -4.22 11.72 0.11
N CYS A 69 -3.62 11.14 -0.93
CA CYS A 69 -3.52 9.69 -1.08
C CYS A 69 -2.68 9.04 0.04
N LEU A 70 -1.59 9.68 0.49
CA LEU A 70 -0.83 9.20 1.65
C LEU A 70 -1.65 9.25 2.94
N GLY A 71 -2.36 10.36 3.18
CA GLY A 71 -3.27 10.48 4.32
C GLY A 71 -4.33 9.37 4.32
N PHE A 72 -4.90 9.07 3.14
CA PHE A 72 -5.84 7.97 2.98
C PHE A 72 -5.23 6.62 3.35
N LEU A 73 -4.06 6.27 2.79
CA LEU A 73 -3.40 5.00 3.08
C LEU A 73 -3.03 4.86 4.56
N LYS A 74 -2.68 5.97 5.23
CA LYS A 74 -2.39 5.96 6.67
C LYS A 74 -3.63 5.61 7.47
N ILE A 75 -4.77 6.18 7.11
CA ILE A 75 -6.08 5.89 7.73
C ILE A 75 -6.54 4.45 7.41
N ALA A 76 -6.35 3.99 6.17
CA ALA A 76 -6.57 2.60 5.76
C ALA A 76 -5.53 1.62 6.37
N THR A 77 -4.59 2.12 7.18
CA THR A 77 -3.53 1.36 7.85
C THR A 77 -2.57 0.63 6.90
N LYS A 78 -2.48 1.06 5.64
CA LYS A 78 -1.60 0.49 4.63
C LYS A 78 -0.19 1.07 4.65
N ILE A 79 0.00 2.29 5.15
CA ILE A 79 1.33 2.88 5.33
C ILE A 79 1.65 3.17 6.79
N VAL A 80 2.94 3.19 7.10
CA VAL A 80 3.47 3.43 8.45
C VAL A 80 3.62 4.92 8.77
N SER A 81 3.87 5.75 7.75
CA SER A 81 4.14 7.19 7.84
C SER A 81 3.62 7.88 6.57
N ASP A 82 3.05 9.06 6.72
CA ASP A 82 2.57 9.94 5.63
C ASP A 82 3.59 11.04 5.29
N ILE A 83 4.82 10.96 5.84
CA ILE A 83 5.89 11.88 5.49
C ILE A 83 6.25 11.69 4.01
N GLN A 84 6.22 12.79 3.25
CA GLN A 84 6.38 12.78 1.80
C GLN A 84 7.73 12.19 1.35
N ASP A 85 8.80 12.47 2.10
CA ASP A 85 10.18 12.10 1.76
C ASP A 85 10.63 10.76 2.37
N GLU A 86 9.81 10.14 3.21
CA GLU A 86 10.09 8.81 3.75
C GLU A 86 9.65 7.74 2.75
N MET A 87 10.50 6.74 2.51
CA MET A 87 10.11 5.56 1.74
C MET A 87 9.09 4.75 2.52
N LYS A 88 8.03 4.30 1.85
CA LYS A 88 6.98 3.47 2.45
C LYS A 88 6.58 2.32 1.55
N VAL A 89 6.27 1.19 2.18
CA VAL A 89 5.60 0.06 1.53
C VAL A 89 4.14 0.44 1.29
N LEU A 90 3.70 0.37 0.04
CA LEU A 90 2.33 0.65 -0.38
C LEU A 90 1.50 -0.64 -0.45
N ASP A 91 2.11 -1.70 -0.98
CA ASP A 91 1.47 -3.00 -1.18
C ASP A 91 2.52 -4.10 -1.19
N TYR A 92 2.10 -5.35 -1.02
CA TYR A 92 3.01 -6.48 -1.07
C TYR A 92 2.28 -7.78 -1.43
N ARG A 93 3.04 -8.73 -1.95
CA ARG A 93 2.65 -10.14 -2.06
C ARG A 93 3.59 -10.95 -1.18
N GLU A 94 3.05 -11.58 -0.13
CA GLU A 94 3.82 -12.30 0.89
C GLU A 94 4.82 -13.26 0.24
N GLY A 95 6.10 -13.13 0.62
CA GLY A 95 7.17 -13.99 0.12
C GLY A 95 7.54 -13.78 -1.35
N VAL A 96 6.98 -12.77 -2.04
CA VAL A 96 7.26 -12.56 -3.46
C VAL A 96 7.75 -11.16 -3.78
N TRP A 97 7.03 -10.11 -3.39
CA TRP A 97 7.46 -8.74 -3.68
C TRP A 97 6.86 -7.70 -2.74
N TYR A 98 7.55 -6.56 -2.64
CA TYR A 98 7.06 -5.33 -2.01
C TYR A 98 7.04 -4.19 -3.03
N LEU A 99 5.93 -3.46 -3.10
CA LEU A 99 5.81 -2.21 -3.82
C LEU A 99 6.06 -1.06 -2.85
N LEU A 100 7.05 -0.23 -3.14
CA LEU A 100 7.39 0.93 -2.32
C LEU A 100 7.28 2.23 -3.10
N GLU A 101 7.17 3.32 -2.37
CA GLU A 101 7.12 4.66 -2.93
C GLU A 101 7.87 5.68 -2.07
N LYS A 102 8.57 6.60 -2.75
CA LYS A 102 9.21 7.79 -2.17
C LYS A 102 9.15 8.91 -3.21
N GLN A 103 8.68 10.10 -2.82
CA GLN A 103 8.64 11.29 -3.69
C GLN A 103 8.01 11.06 -5.08
N GLN A 104 6.93 10.31 -5.14
CA GLN A 104 6.20 9.86 -6.33
C GLN A 104 6.93 8.84 -7.22
N GLU A 105 8.11 8.38 -6.82
CA GLU A 105 8.84 7.31 -7.50
C GLU A 105 8.47 5.96 -6.90
N PHE A 106 8.35 4.94 -7.75
CA PHE A 106 8.00 3.59 -7.33
C PHE A 106 9.20 2.66 -7.41
N PHE A 107 9.29 1.79 -6.42
CA PHE A 107 10.33 0.78 -6.31
C PHE A 107 9.65 -0.58 -6.13
N LEU A 108 10.26 -1.61 -6.69
CA LEU A 108 9.81 -2.98 -6.55
C LEU A 108 10.97 -3.78 -5.97
N ASP A 109 10.78 -4.35 -4.80
CA ASP A 109 11.68 -5.35 -4.22
C ASP A 109 11.09 -6.73 -4.49
N VAL A 110 11.85 -7.58 -5.19
CA VAL A 110 11.45 -8.95 -5.56
C VAL A 110 12.28 -9.94 -4.74
N GLN A 111 11.59 -10.80 -4.01
CA GLN A 111 12.22 -11.91 -3.30
C GLN A 111 12.59 -13.00 -4.31
N CYS A 112 13.87 -13.35 -4.34
CA CYS A 112 14.45 -14.30 -5.27
C CYS A 112 15.16 -15.42 -4.52
N ASP A 113 15.25 -16.58 -5.17
CA ASP A 113 15.97 -17.73 -4.64
C ASP A 113 17.01 -18.20 -5.67
N LEU A 114 18.21 -18.48 -5.19
CA LEU A 114 19.27 -19.13 -5.94
C LEU A 114 19.72 -20.38 -5.18
N ARG A 115 19.24 -21.55 -5.63
CA ARG A 115 19.45 -22.85 -4.99
C ARG A 115 18.98 -22.87 -3.53
N HIS A 116 19.89 -22.66 -2.57
CA HIS A 116 19.63 -22.69 -1.13
C HIS A 116 19.82 -21.32 -0.47
N TYR A 117 19.94 -20.25 -1.27
CA TYR A 117 20.13 -18.89 -0.78
C TYR A 117 19.01 -17.98 -1.29
N SER A 118 18.32 -17.32 -0.37
CA SER A 118 17.31 -16.31 -0.67
C SER A 118 17.93 -14.92 -0.62
N TYR A 119 17.55 -14.05 -1.56
CA TYR A 119 18.03 -12.68 -1.67
C TYR A 119 16.94 -11.78 -2.26
N SER A 120 17.09 -10.47 -2.13
CA SER A 120 16.17 -9.52 -2.74
C SER A 120 16.78 -8.80 -3.94
N TRP A 121 15.98 -8.60 -4.98
CA TRP A 121 16.32 -7.79 -6.14
C TRP A 121 15.41 -6.57 -6.20
N ASN A 122 15.97 -5.42 -5.84
CA ASN A 122 15.24 -4.16 -5.78
C ASN A 122 15.57 -3.33 -7.02
N ILE A 123 14.53 -2.75 -7.63
CA ILE A 123 14.67 -1.90 -8.80
C ILE A 123 13.77 -0.68 -8.66
N LYS A 124 14.17 0.40 -9.32
CA LYS A 124 13.26 1.52 -9.59
C LYS A 124 12.41 1.17 -10.81
N LEU A 125 11.09 1.36 -10.68
CA LEU A 125 10.19 1.20 -11.81
C LEU A 125 10.38 2.33 -12.80
N ASP A 126 10.45 1.99 -14.08
CA ASP A 126 10.48 2.98 -15.15
C ASP A 126 9.06 3.50 -15.46
N LEU A 127 8.98 4.50 -16.34
CA LEU A 127 7.71 5.10 -16.70
C LEU A 127 6.74 4.08 -17.35
N LYS A 128 7.24 3.15 -18.16
CA LYS A 128 6.42 2.14 -18.82
C LYS A 128 5.84 1.18 -17.79
N GLU A 129 6.65 0.70 -16.85
CA GLU A 129 6.23 -0.18 -15.76
C GLU A 129 5.21 0.50 -14.84
N ILE A 130 5.39 1.79 -14.53
CA ILE A 130 4.42 2.58 -13.77
C ILE A 130 3.09 2.73 -14.53
N LEU A 131 3.14 2.97 -15.84
CA LEU A 131 1.93 3.06 -16.67
C LEU A 131 1.21 1.70 -16.76
N GLU A 132 1.94 0.59 -16.90
CA GLU A 132 1.37 -0.75 -16.87
C GLU A 132 0.72 -1.06 -15.52
N TYR A 133 1.36 -0.65 -14.42
CA TYR A 133 0.80 -0.73 -13.06
C TYR A 133 -0.50 0.05 -12.92
N ARG A 134 -0.55 1.29 -13.40
CA ARG A 134 -1.78 2.09 -13.36
C ARG A 134 -2.89 1.52 -14.22
N ALA A 135 -2.57 0.79 -15.28
CA ALA A 135 -3.55 0.18 -16.17
C ALA A 135 -4.07 -1.17 -15.66
N LYS A 136 -3.20 -2.00 -15.08
CA LYS A 136 -3.47 -3.43 -14.78
C LYS A 136 -3.44 -3.78 -13.29
N GLY A 137 -3.02 -2.85 -12.43
CA GLY A 137 -2.87 -3.06 -11.00
C GLY A 137 -1.85 -4.16 -10.66
N ARG A 138 -2.11 -4.88 -9.57
CA ARG A 138 -1.19 -5.90 -9.01
C ARG A 138 -0.71 -6.94 -10.02
N LYS A 139 -1.55 -7.31 -11.00
CA LYS A 139 -1.20 -8.34 -11.99
C LYS A 139 0.08 -8.01 -12.76
N CYS A 140 0.33 -6.76 -13.12
CA CYS A 140 1.58 -6.45 -13.83
C CYS A 140 2.80 -6.50 -12.91
N LEU A 141 2.64 -6.26 -11.60
CA LEU A 141 3.73 -6.38 -10.63
C LEU A 141 4.08 -7.85 -10.43
N ASP A 142 3.07 -8.73 -10.40
CA ASP A 142 3.24 -10.17 -10.41
C ASP A 142 4.01 -10.64 -11.66
N ASP A 143 3.59 -10.18 -12.84
CA ASP A 143 4.23 -10.51 -14.12
C ASP A 143 5.68 -9.95 -14.19
N LEU A 144 5.93 -8.77 -13.62
CA LEU A 144 7.26 -8.16 -13.59
C LEU A 144 8.18 -8.87 -12.60
N ALA A 145 7.67 -9.21 -11.42
CA ALA A 145 8.40 -9.99 -10.41
C ALA A 145 8.82 -11.35 -10.98
N GLU A 146 7.94 -12.03 -11.70
CA GLU A 146 8.27 -13.30 -12.37
C GLU A 146 9.35 -13.13 -13.45
N LYS A 147 9.30 -12.05 -14.24
CA LYS A 147 10.35 -11.75 -15.23
C LYS A 147 11.71 -11.47 -14.58
N ILE A 148 11.70 -10.73 -13.47
CA ILE A 148 12.92 -10.47 -12.69
C ILE A 148 13.46 -11.80 -12.18
N TYR A 149 12.65 -12.57 -11.46
CA TYR A 149 13.02 -13.87 -10.90
C TYR A 149 13.59 -14.82 -11.96
N SER A 150 12.84 -15.06 -13.04
CA SER A 150 13.20 -16.01 -14.11
C SER A 150 14.44 -15.59 -14.90
N SER A 151 14.76 -14.30 -14.95
CA SER A 151 16.00 -13.80 -15.57
C SER A 151 17.25 -14.08 -14.75
N GLN A 152 17.11 -14.49 -13.47
CA GLN A 152 18.19 -14.68 -12.51
C GLN A 152 19.10 -13.43 -12.42
N PRO A 153 18.62 -12.34 -11.81
CA PRO A 153 19.18 -11.01 -11.98
C PRO A 153 20.55 -10.83 -11.31
N PHE A 154 20.95 -11.79 -10.48
CA PHE A 154 22.31 -11.91 -9.97
C PHE A 154 23.37 -12.02 -11.08
N TYR A 155 23.05 -12.62 -12.23
CA TYR A 155 23.97 -12.78 -13.35
C TYR A 155 23.90 -11.59 -14.32
N GLU A 156 25.06 -11.19 -14.85
CA GLU A 156 25.19 -10.03 -15.76
C GLU A 156 24.40 -10.18 -17.08
N ASP A 157 24.10 -11.42 -17.50
CA ASP A 157 23.28 -11.69 -18.69
C ASP A 157 21.80 -11.29 -18.50
N SER A 158 21.37 -11.06 -17.27
CA SER A 158 20.02 -10.57 -16.99
C SER A 158 19.88 -9.10 -17.38
N ILE A 159 18.78 -8.78 -18.09
CA ILE A 159 18.39 -7.40 -18.38
C ILE A 159 18.09 -6.56 -17.13
N PHE A 160 17.93 -7.20 -15.96
CA PHE A 160 17.69 -6.53 -14.68
C PHE A 160 18.95 -6.37 -13.83
N HIS A 161 20.09 -6.93 -14.25
CA HIS A 161 21.33 -6.89 -13.48
C HIS A 161 21.77 -5.44 -13.19
N PHE A 162 21.87 -4.63 -14.24
CA PHE A 162 22.30 -3.23 -14.12
C PHE A 162 21.20 -2.27 -13.62
N ARG A 163 20.03 -2.79 -13.24
CA ARG A 163 18.91 -2.01 -12.69
C ARG A 163 18.82 -2.08 -11.17
N LYS A 164 19.67 -2.87 -10.51
CA LYS A 164 19.73 -2.95 -9.05
C LYS A 164 19.95 -1.56 -8.47
N LEU A 165 19.22 -1.24 -7.40
CA LEU A 165 19.38 0.06 -6.73
C LEU A 165 20.77 0.20 -6.12
N ASP A 166 21.24 1.44 -6.00
CA ASP A 166 22.44 1.71 -5.23
C ASP A 166 22.23 1.41 -3.73
N GLN A 167 23.33 1.35 -2.99
CA GLN A 167 23.33 0.93 -1.60
C GLN A 167 22.56 1.88 -0.68
N ASN A 168 22.53 3.20 -0.96
CA ASN A 168 21.85 4.16 -0.11
C ASN A 168 20.34 3.99 -0.23
N ILE A 169 19.83 3.92 -1.46
CA ILE A 169 18.39 3.71 -1.70
C ILE A 169 17.96 2.34 -1.19
N SER A 170 18.78 1.29 -1.41
CA SER A 170 18.50 -0.06 -0.88
C SER A 170 18.39 -0.08 0.64
N ALA A 171 19.24 0.67 1.36
CA ALA A 171 19.18 0.75 2.81
C ALA A 171 17.93 1.51 3.32
N GLU A 172 17.39 2.46 2.55
CA GLU A 172 16.11 3.09 2.88
C GLU A 172 14.93 2.15 2.66
N GLU A 173 14.97 1.37 1.58
CA GLU A 173 13.97 0.37 1.23
C GLU A 173 13.90 -0.74 2.29
N GLU A 174 15.04 -1.31 2.67
CA GLU A 174 15.11 -2.32 3.72
C GLU A 174 14.50 -1.82 5.05
N LYS A 175 14.81 -0.58 5.46
CA LYS A 175 14.23 0.04 6.66
C LYS A 175 12.71 0.16 6.55
N ALA A 176 12.20 0.55 5.38
CA ALA A 176 10.77 0.70 5.17
C ALA A 176 10.04 -0.66 5.25
N ILE A 177 10.61 -1.72 4.67
CA ILE A 177 10.05 -3.08 4.76
C ILE A 177 10.08 -3.60 6.20
N ILE A 178 11.20 -3.47 6.91
CA ILE A 178 11.30 -3.89 8.32
C ILE A 178 10.24 -3.21 9.17
N LYS A 179 10.11 -1.88 9.04
CA LYS A 179 9.12 -1.08 9.78
C LYS A 179 7.69 -1.50 9.45
N PHE A 180 7.39 -1.77 8.17
CA PHE A 180 6.10 -2.25 7.72
C PHE A 180 5.75 -3.62 8.34
N ASN A 181 6.67 -4.58 8.26
CA ASN A 181 6.48 -5.93 8.78
C ASN A 181 6.32 -5.96 10.30
N GLN A 182 7.07 -5.14 11.04
CA GLN A 182 6.90 -5.00 12.49
C GLN A 182 5.49 -4.51 12.85
N LYS A 183 5.03 -3.41 12.24
CA LYS A 183 3.69 -2.86 12.49
C LYS A 183 2.57 -3.85 12.12
N ARG A 184 2.78 -4.63 11.04
CA ARG A 184 1.85 -5.68 10.63
C ARG A 184 1.76 -6.78 11.69
N ALA A 185 2.90 -7.30 12.14
CA ALA A 185 2.95 -8.34 13.16
C ALA A 185 2.31 -7.89 14.49
N GLU A 186 2.56 -6.65 14.92
CA GLU A 186 1.92 -6.06 16.10
C GLU A 186 0.39 -6.01 15.98
N LYS A 187 -0.12 -5.63 14.80
CA LYS A 187 -1.56 -5.56 14.53
C LYS A 187 -2.20 -6.95 14.56
N GLU A 188 -1.57 -7.94 13.91
CA GLU A 188 -2.00 -9.34 13.93
C GLU A 188 -2.05 -9.89 15.36
N LEU A 189 -1.00 -9.64 16.16
CA LEU A 189 -0.93 -10.04 17.56
C LEU A 189 -2.03 -9.40 18.41
N ASN A 190 -2.30 -8.10 18.21
CA ASN A 190 -3.36 -7.40 18.94
C ASN A 190 -4.75 -7.91 18.58
N MET A 191 -5.01 -8.23 17.30
CA MET A 191 -6.28 -8.85 16.88
C MET A 191 -6.46 -10.23 17.52
N LEU A 192 -5.41 -11.05 17.56
CA LEU A 192 -5.44 -12.36 18.23
C LEU A 192 -5.76 -12.24 19.72
N LYS A 193 -5.10 -11.31 20.43
CA LYS A 193 -5.36 -11.05 21.86
C LYS A 193 -6.81 -10.64 22.12
N ASN A 194 -7.35 -9.73 21.30
CA ASN A 194 -8.74 -9.29 21.43
C ASN A 194 -9.73 -10.43 21.18
N THR A 195 -9.46 -11.27 20.18
CA THR A 195 -10.30 -12.44 19.87
C THR A 195 -10.32 -13.44 21.02
N ILE A 196 -9.15 -13.74 21.61
CA ILE A 196 -9.04 -14.64 22.77
C ILE A 196 -9.79 -14.07 23.98
N SER A 197 -9.66 -12.77 24.26
CA SER A 197 -10.38 -12.13 25.36
C SER A 197 -11.90 -12.20 25.20
N LEU A 198 -12.42 -12.03 23.97
CA LEU A 198 -13.85 -12.16 23.69
C LEU A 198 -14.36 -13.59 23.92
N LEU A 199 -13.59 -14.60 23.51
CA LEU A 199 -13.93 -16.02 23.72
C LEU A 199 -13.97 -16.37 25.21
N GLN A 200 -12.96 -15.95 25.99
CA GLN A 200 -12.90 -16.21 27.44
C GLN A 200 -14.04 -15.54 28.22
N ASN A 201 -14.50 -14.37 27.79
CA ASN A 201 -15.63 -13.67 28.41
C ASN A 201 -17.00 -14.25 28.00
N SER A 202 -17.08 -15.02 26.92
CA SER A 202 -18.32 -15.65 26.44
C SER A 202 -18.62 -17.02 27.06
N GLU A 203 -17.63 -17.68 27.68
CA GLU A 203 -17.80 -18.97 28.37
C GLU A 203 -18.33 -18.84 29.82
N VAL A 204 -18.47 -17.62 30.35
CA VAL A 204 -19.03 -17.36 31.69
C VAL A 204 -20.52 -17.02 31.59
N VAL A 205 -21.34 -18.00 31.23
CA VAL A 205 -22.78 -17.96 31.54
C VAL A 205 -23.03 -18.98 32.66
N PRO A 206 -23.33 -18.55 33.90
CA PRO A 206 -23.68 -19.50 34.94
C PRO A 206 -25.04 -20.10 34.61
N HIS A 207 -25.09 -21.42 34.42
CA HIS A 207 -26.33 -22.16 34.54
C HIS A 207 -26.82 -22.01 35.99
N VAL A 208 -27.92 -21.25 36.14
CA VAL A 208 -28.75 -21.20 37.35
C VAL A 208 -29.54 -22.49 37.47
#